data_AF-A0A9W4SPT6-F1
#
_entry.id   AF-A0A9W4SPT6-F1
#
_cell.length_a   1.000
_cell.length_b   1.000
_cell.length_c   1.000
_cell.angle_alpha   90.00
_cell.angle_beta   90.00
_cell.angle_gamma   90.00
#
_symmetry.space_group_name_H-M   'P 1'
#
loop_
_entity.id
_entity.type
_entity.pdbx_description
1 polymer ?
#
loop_
_entity_poly.entity_id
_entity_poly.type
_entity_poly.pdbx_seq_one_letter_code
_entity_poly.pdbx_strand_id
1 'polypeptide(L)'
;QISKKSRLQFLPNDKFPPKGMNEKRYIELLMGQGCQICMFSKNCKVFWEFGIRCCLNCFKDKTLKVDLIKSYLSQYPHEILDIIPYFKGLEMKYYWMGQLSFELYQYLLSFSKNDLTNLHYWLDYKKNMFDSVMEYAELPHSSLYFLYFYLHLHSKRLIASNITEYLSCSEDGLNTKIISHYDNSKKTEKQKKDFRKHDKYQKGQNML
;
A
#
# COMPACT_ATOMS: atom_id res chain seq x y z
N GLN A 1 2.46 21.73 21.92
CA GLN A 1 2.59 20.29 21.58
C GLN A 1 1.29 19.60 21.98
N ILE A 2 0.69 18.81 21.10
CA ILE A 2 -0.50 18.02 21.44
C ILE A 2 -0.01 16.75 22.15
N SER A 3 -0.41 16.55 23.41
CA SER A 3 -0.04 15.36 24.21
C SER A 3 -0.97 14.18 23.91
N LYS A 4 -0.55 12.95 24.20
CA LYS A 4 -1.40 11.73 24.11
C LYS A 4 -2.77 11.92 24.78
N LYS A 5 -2.78 12.58 25.95
CA LYS A 5 -4.01 12.92 26.69
C LYS A 5 -4.92 13.86 25.90
N SER A 6 -4.35 14.87 25.25
CA SER A 6 -5.10 15.80 24.40
C SER A 6 -5.61 15.10 23.13
N ARG A 7 -4.81 14.25 22.47
CA ARG A 7 -5.29 13.48 21.30
C ARG A 7 -6.48 12.60 21.65
N LEU A 8 -6.41 11.83 22.73
CA LEU A 8 -7.50 10.94 23.15
C LEU A 8 -8.79 11.70 23.53
N GLN A 9 -8.69 12.99 23.89
CA GLN A 9 -9.88 13.83 24.09
C GLN A 9 -10.56 14.20 22.76
N PHE A 10 -9.78 14.46 21.71
CA PHE A 10 -10.30 14.85 20.39
C PHE A 10 -10.61 13.66 19.47
N LEU A 11 -9.93 12.52 19.69
CA LEU A 11 -10.04 11.29 18.94
C LEU A 11 -10.17 10.10 19.91
N PRO A 12 -11.28 9.98 20.65
CA PRO A 12 -11.43 8.99 21.73
C PRO A 12 -11.45 7.54 21.24
N ASN A 13 -11.82 7.31 19.98
CA ASN A 13 -11.83 5.97 19.35
C ASN A 13 -10.54 5.67 18.57
N ASP A 14 -9.54 6.55 18.64
CA ASP A 14 -8.32 6.44 17.87
C ASP A 14 -7.26 5.61 18.60
N LYS A 15 -6.62 4.71 17.87
CA LYS A 15 -5.73 3.71 18.44
C LYS A 15 -4.39 4.30 18.88
N PHE A 16 -3.57 3.47 19.52
CA PHE A 16 -2.19 3.82 19.83
C PHE A 16 -1.36 3.90 18.55
N PRO A 17 -0.29 4.72 18.51
CA PRO A 17 0.64 4.73 17.38
C PRO A 17 1.19 3.32 17.08
N PRO A 18 1.52 3.01 15.81
CA PRO A 18 2.28 1.81 15.47
C PRO A 18 3.55 1.69 16.33
N LYS A 19 3.99 0.46 16.64
CA LYS A 19 5.22 0.25 17.40
C LYS A 19 6.41 0.92 16.71
N GLY A 20 7.20 1.64 17.50
CA GLY A 20 8.33 2.45 17.00
C GLY A 20 7.96 3.82 16.44
N MET A 21 6.67 4.15 16.31
CA MET A 21 6.23 5.50 15.95
C MET A 21 6.01 6.33 17.21
N ASN A 22 6.67 7.50 17.28
CA ASN A 22 6.43 8.45 18.37
C ASN A 22 5.12 9.23 18.15
N GLU A 23 4.55 9.73 19.25
CA GLU A 23 3.27 10.44 19.27
C GLU A 23 3.27 11.67 18.35
N LYS A 24 4.38 12.42 18.30
CA LYS A 24 4.51 13.60 17.44
C LYS A 24 4.34 13.22 15.97
N ARG A 25 5.04 12.18 15.52
CA ARG A 25 4.96 11.69 14.14
C ARG A 25 3.57 11.16 13.82
N TYR A 26 2.96 10.44 14.76
CA TYR A 26 1.59 9.94 14.61
C TYR A 26 0.58 11.07 14.41
N ILE A 27 0.64 12.10 15.25
CA ILE A 27 -0.21 13.31 15.14
C ILE A 27 0.08 14.06 13.83
N GLU A 28 1.34 14.19 13.44
CA GLU A 28 1.71 14.81 12.16
C GLU A 28 1.08 14.09 10.97
N LEU A 29 0.94 12.75 11.01
CA LEU A 29 0.32 11.97 9.94
C LEU A 29 -1.20 12.15 9.91
N LEU A 30 -1.85 12.12 11.08
CA LEU A 30 -3.30 12.28 11.22
C LEU A 30 -3.79 13.70 10.91
N MET A 31 -3.13 14.71 11.48
CA MET A 31 -3.61 16.09 11.50
C MET A 31 -2.86 17.01 10.54
N GLY A 32 -1.75 16.55 9.98
CA GLY A 32 -0.97 17.37 9.07
C GLY A 32 -1.73 17.68 7.78
N GLN A 33 -1.42 18.83 7.19
CA GLN A 33 -2.02 19.24 5.93
C GLN A 33 -1.17 18.79 4.75
N GLY A 34 -1.85 18.38 3.67
CA GLY A 34 -1.25 18.11 2.37
C GLY A 34 -0.20 16.99 2.32
N CYS A 35 0.43 16.84 1.15
CA CYS A 35 1.40 15.79 0.88
C CYS A 35 2.74 16.14 1.52
N GLN A 36 3.33 15.23 2.28
CA GLN A 36 4.64 15.47 2.93
C GLN A 36 5.84 15.45 1.96
N ILE A 37 5.60 15.13 0.68
CA ILE A 37 6.65 15.06 -0.34
C ILE A 37 6.61 16.28 -1.23
N CYS A 38 5.49 16.50 -1.93
CA CYS A 38 5.36 17.64 -2.84
C CYS A 38 4.84 18.90 -2.16
N MET A 39 4.27 18.84 -0.96
CA MET A 39 3.68 19.96 -0.22
C MET A 39 2.47 20.65 -0.89
N PHE A 40 2.23 20.45 -2.18
CA PHE A 40 1.16 21.13 -2.93
C PHE A 40 -0.20 20.40 -2.89
N SER A 41 -0.20 19.08 -2.93
CA SER A 41 -1.46 18.32 -3.02
C SER A 41 -2.16 18.27 -1.67
N LYS A 42 -3.44 18.69 -1.62
CA LYS A 42 -4.31 18.54 -0.45
C LYS A 42 -4.93 17.14 -0.35
N ASN A 43 -5.18 16.50 -1.48
CA ASN A 43 -5.71 15.13 -1.54
C ASN A 43 -4.60 14.13 -1.24
N CYS A 44 -4.56 13.62 -0.01
CA CYS A 44 -3.53 12.71 0.45
C CYS A 44 -4.13 11.54 1.22
N LYS A 45 -3.40 10.43 1.21
CA LYS A 45 -3.67 9.26 2.03
C LYS A 45 -2.49 9.07 2.99
N VAL A 46 -2.78 8.61 4.20
CA VAL A 46 -1.76 8.09 5.11
C VAL A 46 -1.48 6.64 4.73
N PHE A 47 -0.23 6.35 4.38
CA PHE A 47 0.30 5.01 4.19
C PHE A 47 1.04 4.64 5.46
N TRP A 48 0.33 3.93 6.34
CA TRP A 48 0.82 3.58 7.67
C TRP A 48 2.05 2.67 7.61
N GLU A 49 2.10 1.80 6.61
CA GLU A 49 3.21 0.89 6.32
C GLU A 49 4.53 1.65 6.12
N PHE A 50 4.44 2.87 5.59
CA PHE A 50 5.58 3.71 5.28
C PHE A 50 5.71 4.90 6.24
N GLY A 51 4.77 5.04 7.18
CA GLY A 51 4.70 6.19 8.09
C GLY A 51 4.67 7.53 7.36
N ILE A 52 3.97 7.63 6.21
CA ILE A 52 3.94 8.84 5.37
C ILE A 52 2.53 9.20 4.93
N ARG A 53 2.24 10.51 4.86
CA ARG A 53 1.06 11.04 4.19
C ARG A 53 1.46 11.63 2.85
N CYS A 54 0.99 11.04 1.75
CA CYS A 54 1.33 11.55 0.43
C CYS A 54 0.16 11.45 -0.56
N CYS A 55 0.28 12.21 -1.65
CA CYS A 55 -0.65 12.14 -2.76
C CYS A 55 -0.32 10.94 -3.65
N LEU A 56 -1.25 10.64 -4.55
CA LEU A 56 -1.15 9.49 -5.44
C LEU A 56 0.08 9.54 -6.36
N ASN A 57 0.40 10.71 -6.90
CA ASN A 57 1.55 10.86 -7.79
C ASN A 57 2.85 10.55 -7.05
N CYS A 58 3.05 11.18 -5.88
CA CYS A 58 4.22 10.90 -5.06
C CYS A 58 4.29 9.45 -4.57
N PHE A 59 3.14 8.80 -4.30
CA PHE A 59 3.12 7.37 -4.00
C PHE A 59 3.64 6.54 -5.17
N LYS A 60 3.14 6.78 -6.39
CA LYS A 60 3.60 6.07 -7.60
C LYS A 60 5.08 6.32 -7.86
N ASP A 61 5.54 7.56 -7.69
CA ASP A 61 6.93 7.96 -7.94
C ASP A 61 7.92 7.42 -6.91
N LYS A 62 7.44 7.00 -5.73
CA LYS A 62 8.28 6.55 -4.61
C LYS A 62 8.11 5.08 -4.26
N THR A 63 7.29 4.33 -5.00
CA THR A 63 7.08 2.91 -4.75
C THR A 63 7.47 2.04 -5.94
N LEU A 64 7.88 0.81 -5.65
CA LEU A 64 8.13 -0.24 -6.64
C LEU A 64 7.19 -1.42 -6.41
N LYS A 65 6.78 -2.05 -7.50
CA LYS A 65 5.99 -3.29 -7.45
C LYS A 65 6.88 -4.48 -7.12
N VAL A 66 6.32 -5.44 -6.39
CA VAL A 66 7.04 -6.67 -6.00
C VAL A 66 7.69 -7.41 -7.17
N ASP A 67 7.04 -7.50 -8.33
CA ASP A 67 7.58 -8.23 -9.49
C ASP A 67 8.87 -7.58 -10.00
N LEU A 68 8.89 -6.24 -10.02
CA LEU A 68 10.07 -5.48 -10.41
C LEU A 68 11.20 -5.66 -9.39
N ILE A 69 10.87 -5.64 -8.10
CA ILE A 69 11.84 -5.87 -7.02
C ILE A 69 12.42 -7.28 -7.10
N LYS A 70 11.60 -8.32 -7.31
CA LYS A 70 12.08 -9.70 -7.46
C LYS A 70 13.05 -9.85 -8.63
N SER A 71 12.83 -9.10 -9.71
CA SER A 71 13.78 -9.08 -10.83
C SER A 71 15.13 -8.45 -10.43
N TYR A 72 15.10 -7.29 -9.76
CA TYR A 72 16.30 -6.59 -9.27
C TYR A 72 17.04 -7.33 -8.16
N LEU A 73 16.31 -8.04 -7.30
CA LEU A 73 16.84 -8.76 -6.16
C LEU A 73 17.02 -10.25 -6.42
N SER A 74 17.02 -10.69 -7.69
CA SER A 74 17.21 -12.11 -8.05
C SER A 74 18.50 -12.71 -7.48
N GLN A 75 19.50 -11.86 -7.21
CA GLN A 75 20.79 -12.22 -6.59
C GLN A 75 20.83 -12.14 -5.06
N TYR A 76 19.74 -11.72 -4.40
CA TYR A 76 19.69 -11.52 -2.95
C TYR A 76 18.62 -12.41 -2.29
N PRO A 77 18.82 -12.83 -1.03
CA PRO A 77 17.85 -13.64 -0.32
C PRO A 77 16.48 -12.98 -0.21
N HIS A 78 15.43 -13.72 -0.59
CA HIS A 78 14.06 -13.21 -0.58
C HIS A 78 13.54 -12.88 0.82
N GLU A 79 14.16 -13.44 1.87
CA GLU A 79 13.85 -13.18 3.29
C GLU A 79 13.89 -11.68 3.64
N ILE A 80 14.68 -10.88 2.91
CA ILE A 80 14.72 -9.44 3.14
C ILE A 80 13.37 -8.76 2.85
N LEU A 81 12.56 -9.33 1.96
CA LEU A 81 11.23 -8.82 1.66
C LEU A 81 10.22 -9.12 2.76
N ASP A 82 10.52 -10.08 3.65
CA ASP A 82 9.66 -10.47 4.77
C ASP A 82 9.79 -9.56 5.99
N ILE A 83 10.77 -8.65 5.96
CA ILE A 83 11.04 -7.66 7.00
C ILE A 83 10.78 -6.21 6.55
N ILE A 84 10.41 -5.98 5.29
CA ILE A 84 10.15 -4.64 4.74
C ILE A 84 8.65 -4.42 4.61
N PRO A 85 8.07 -3.40 5.28
CA PRO A 85 6.66 -3.07 5.14
C PRO A 85 6.27 -2.79 3.69
N TYR A 86 5.05 -3.18 3.32
CA TYR A 86 4.55 -2.99 1.97
C TYR A 86 3.09 -2.56 1.99
N PHE A 87 2.70 -1.72 1.05
CA PHE A 87 1.29 -1.43 0.81
C PHE A 87 0.66 -2.58 0.00
N LYS A 88 -0.42 -3.17 0.52
CA LYS A 88 -1.18 -4.23 -0.15
C LYS A 88 -2.22 -3.62 -1.09
N GLY A 89 -1.88 -3.56 -2.38
CA GLY A 89 -2.87 -3.34 -3.44
C GLY A 89 -3.72 -4.58 -3.69
N LEU A 90 -4.69 -4.50 -4.59
CA LEU A 90 -5.59 -5.62 -4.88
C LEU A 90 -4.86 -6.87 -5.40
N GLU A 91 -3.87 -6.68 -6.27
CA GLU A 91 -3.17 -7.78 -6.93
C GLU A 91 -1.68 -7.79 -6.65
N MET A 92 -1.14 -6.70 -6.09
CA MET A 92 0.30 -6.49 -5.98
C MET A 92 0.68 -5.80 -4.69
N LYS A 93 1.88 -6.13 -4.21
CA LYS A 93 2.54 -5.42 -3.12
C LYS A 93 3.40 -4.29 -3.68
N TYR A 94 3.35 -3.15 -3.00
CA TYR A 94 4.16 -1.97 -3.32
C TYR A 94 5.11 -1.72 -2.16
N TYR A 95 6.39 -1.51 -2.45
CA TYR A 95 7.41 -1.23 -1.46
C TYR A 95 7.92 0.19 -1.63
N TRP A 96 8.16 0.90 -0.53
CA TRP A 96 8.73 2.23 -0.58
C TRP A 96 10.22 2.16 -0.95
N MET A 97 10.62 2.88 -2.01
CA MET A 97 11.98 2.80 -2.53
C MET A 97 13.04 3.16 -1.49
N GLY A 98 12.81 4.24 -0.74
CA GLY A 98 13.78 4.70 0.25
C GLY A 98 13.97 3.72 1.42
N GLN A 99 12.92 3.03 1.83
CA GLN A 99 13.01 2.00 2.87
C GLN A 99 13.69 0.76 2.32
N LEU A 100 13.29 0.31 1.13
CA LEU A 100 13.90 -0.84 0.45
C LEU A 100 15.41 -0.65 0.28
N SER A 101 15.85 0.50 -0.22
CA SER A 101 17.28 0.78 -0.42
C SER A 101 18.06 0.78 0.89
N PHE A 102 17.47 1.34 1.95
CA PHE A 102 18.13 1.42 3.25
C PHE A 102 18.27 0.05 3.90
N GLU A 103 17.20 -0.76 3.94
CA GLU A 103 17.26 -2.08 4.56
C GLU A 103 18.14 -3.05 3.77
N LEU A 104 18.13 -2.97 2.44
CA LEU A 104 19.07 -3.72 1.59
C LEU A 104 20.53 -3.34 1.90
N TYR A 105 20.83 -2.06 2.03
CA TYR A 105 22.17 -1.60 2.40
C TYR A 105 22.61 -2.15 3.76
N GLN A 106 21.73 -2.10 4.77
CA GLN A 106 22.03 -2.65 6.10
C GLN A 106 22.26 -4.16 6.05
N TYR A 107 21.45 -4.89 5.30
CA TYR A 107 21.61 -6.34 5.11
C TYR A 107 22.99 -6.68 4.53
N LEU A 108 23.40 -5.98 3.46
CA LEU A 108 24.70 -6.19 2.81
C LEU A 108 25.88 -5.87 3.74
N LEU A 109 25.77 -4.83 4.55
CA LEU A 109 26.80 -4.51 5.53
C LEU A 109 26.93 -5.60 6.61
N SER A 110 25.81 -6.14 7.10
CA SER A 110 25.82 -7.22 8.09
C SER A 110 26.37 -8.52 7.50
N PHE A 111 25.99 -8.85 6.27
CA PHE A 111 26.47 -10.02 5.55
C PHE A 111 27.99 -9.95 5.27
N SER A 112 28.50 -8.81 4.81
CA SER A 112 29.92 -8.64 4.47
C SER A 112 30.87 -8.78 5.67
N LYS A 113 30.36 -8.61 6.90
CA LYS A 113 31.14 -8.79 8.13
C LYS A 113 31.21 -10.24 8.62
N ASN A 114 30.58 -11.19 7.91
CA ASN A 114 30.45 -12.61 8.30
C ASN A 114 29.88 -12.81 9.72
N ASP A 115 29.11 -11.84 10.20
CA ASP A 115 28.54 -11.83 11.54
C ASP A 115 27.12 -12.40 11.52
N LEU A 116 27.03 -13.70 11.24
CA LEU A 116 25.76 -14.40 11.02
C LEU A 116 24.86 -14.39 12.27
N THR A 117 25.46 -14.41 13.46
CA THR A 117 24.71 -14.32 14.72
C THR A 117 24.02 -12.97 14.84
N ASN A 118 24.74 -11.86 14.62
CA ASN A 118 24.13 -10.53 14.66
C ASN A 118 23.15 -10.30 13.50
N LEU A 119 23.37 -10.93 12.35
CA LEU A 119 22.40 -10.91 11.24
C LEU A 119 21.06 -11.54 11.65
N HIS A 120 21.06 -12.72 12.27
CA HIS A 120 19.81 -13.36 12.72
C HIS A 120 19.07 -12.50 13.76
N TYR A 121 19.77 -11.99 14.78
CA TYR A 121 19.14 -11.10 15.76
C TYR A 121 18.57 -9.84 15.13
N TRP A 122 19.27 -9.26 14.15
CA TRP A 122 18.79 -8.10 13.40
C TRP A 122 17.55 -8.43 12.56
N LEU A 123 17.55 -9.56 11.86
CA LEU A 123 16.39 -10.04 11.08
C LEU A 123 15.18 -10.25 11.97
N ASP A 124 15.33 -10.92 13.12
CA ASP A 124 14.24 -11.15 14.07
C ASP A 124 13.68 -9.85 14.65
N TYR A 125 14.56 -8.92 15.03
CA TYR A 125 14.15 -7.60 15.49
C TYR A 125 13.36 -6.85 14.40
N LYS A 126 13.86 -6.86 13.16
CA LYS A 126 13.20 -6.23 12.02
C LYS A 126 11.86 -6.89 11.71
N LYS A 127 11.78 -8.21 11.80
CA LYS A 127 10.55 -8.98 11.60
C LYS A 127 9.49 -8.60 12.63
N ASN A 128 9.85 -8.49 13.90
CA ASN A 128 8.95 -8.06 14.95
C ASN A 128 8.40 -6.64 14.72
N MET A 129 9.27 -5.73 14.28
CA MET A 129 8.86 -4.36 13.92
C MET A 129 7.93 -4.35 12.70
N PHE A 130 8.27 -5.13 11.67
CA PHE A 130 7.45 -5.31 10.48
C PHE A 130 6.06 -5.83 10.83
N ASP A 131 5.95 -6.91 11.61
CA ASP A 131 4.66 -7.54 11.92
C ASP A 131 3.74 -6.54 12.64
N SER A 132 4.28 -5.77 13.59
CA SER A 132 3.51 -4.73 14.28
C SER A 132 3.04 -3.59 13.37
N VAL A 133 3.87 -3.16 12.42
CA VAL A 133 3.49 -2.12 11.44
C VAL A 133 2.40 -2.63 10.50
N MET A 134 2.55 -3.85 10.00
CA MET A 134 1.59 -4.46 9.07
C MET A 134 0.25 -4.73 9.74
N GLU A 135 0.24 -5.26 10.97
CA GLU A 135 -0.97 -5.45 11.77
C GLU A 135 -1.73 -4.14 11.93
N TYR A 136 -1.01 -3.04 12.23
CA TYR A 136 -1.64 -1.73 12.35
C TYR A 136 -2.23 -1.23 11.03
N ALA A 137 -1.51 -1.43 9.91
CA ALA A 137 -1.94 -0.96 8.61
C ALA A 137 -3.19 -1.68 8.07
N GLU A 138 -3.40 -2.94 8.47
CA GLU A 138 -4.58 -3.73 8.11
C GLU A 138 -5.86 -3.31 8.85
N LEU A 139 -5.75 -2.40 9.82
CA LEU A 139 -6.91 -1.97 10.60
C LEU A 139 -7.95 -1.20 9.74
N PRO A 140 -9.25 -1.28 10.09
CA PRO A 140 -10.35 -0.76 9.26
C PRO A 140 -10.39 0.77 9.07
N HIS A 141 -9.48 1.52 9.70
CA HIS A 141 -9.36 2.98 9.55
C HIS A 141 -9.10 3.43 8.09
N SER A 142 -8.86 2.49 7.18
CA SER A 142 -8.39 2.70 5.81
C SER A 142 -9.46 2.54 4.72
N SER A 143 -10.69 2.08 5.02
CA SER A 143 -11.59 1.48 4.02
C SER A 143 -12.20 2.43 2.97
N LEU A 144 -12.70 3.61 3.34
CA LEU A 144 -13.37 4.52 2.40
C LEU A 144 -12.38 5.30 1.50
N TYR A 145 -11.24 5.73 2.06
CA TYR A 145 -10.15 6.33 1.28
C TYR A 145 -9.47 5.29 0.38
N PHE A 146 -9.45 4.01 0.77
CA PHE A 146 -8.91 2.94 -0.05
C PHE A 146 -9.63 2.85 -1.40
N LEU A 147 -10.97 2.89 -1.44
CA LEU A 147 -11.73 2.77 -2.69
C LEU A 147 -11.55 3.99 -3.61
N TYR A 148 -11.62 5.21 -3.06
CA TYR A 148 -11.41 6.45 -3.82
C TYR A 148 -10.00 6.51 -4.45
N PHE A 149 -8.98 6.21 -3.64
CA PHE A 149 -7.59 6.25 -4.07
C PHE A 149 -7.26 5.08 -5.03
N TYR A 150 -7.90 3.93 -4.84
CA TYR A 150 -7.84 2.77 -5.73
C TYR A 150 -8.42 3.07 -7.12
N LEU A 151 -9.63 3.63 -7.18
CA LEU A 151 -10.25 4.05 -8.44
C LEU A 151 -9.35 5.07 -9.16
N HIS A 152 -8.71 5.99 -8.44
CA HIS A 152 -7.74 6.93 -9.02
C HIS A 152 -6.39 6.28 -9.43
N LEU A 153 -5.92 5.25 -8.71
CA LEU A 153 -4.73 4.47 -9.08
C LEU A 153 -4.92 3.78 -10.43
N HIS A 154 -6.11 3.23 -10.67
CA HIS A 154 -6.38 2.30 -11.76
C HIS A 154 -7.29 2.85 -12.88
N SER A 155 -7.95 4.00 -12.73
CA SER A 155 -8.73 4.58 -13.82
C SER A 155 -7.90 5.50 -14.70
N LYS A 156 -7.75 5.11 -15.97
CA LYS A 156 -7.90 6.06 -17.08
C LYS A 156 -9.29 5.77 -17.66
N ARG A 157 -10.34 6.52 -17.23
CA ARG A 157 -11.68 6.73 -17.89
C ARG A 157 -12.97 6.58 -17.06
N LEU A 158 -13.01 6.12 -15.82
CA LEU A 158 -14.30 5.72 -15.20
C LEU A 158 -14.88 6.63 -14.10
N ILE A 159 -14.31 7.79 -13.82
CA ILE A 159 -14.69 8.57 -12.63
C ILE A 159 -15.31 9.91 -13.04
N ALA A 160 -16.60 9.89 -13.34
CA ALA A 160 -17.43 11.10 -13.25
C ALA A 160 -18.87 10.76 -12.87
N SER A 161 -19.41 9.62 -13.32
CA SER A 161 -20.83 9.28 -13.12
C SER A 161 -21.14 8.56 -11.80
N ASN A 162 -20.19 7.84 -11.19
CA ASN A 162 -20.55 6.87 -10.14
C ASN A 162 -20.31 7.35 -8.69
N ILE A 163 -19.48 8.38 -8.46
CA ILE A 163 -19.16 8.82 -7.08
C ILE A 163 -20.40 9.35 -6.35
N THR A 164 -21.30 10.04 -7.05
CA THR A 164 -22.53 10.60 -6.48
C THR A 164 -23.49 9.53 -5.97
N GLU A 165 -23.47 8.34 -6.56
CA GLU A 165 -24.35 7.22 -6.19
C GLU A 165 -23.83 6.43 -4.97
N TYR A 166 -22.53 6.50 -4.69
CA TYR A 166 -21.92 5.88 -3.52
C TYR A 166 -21.99 6.76 -2.27
N LEU A 167 -22.09 8.08 -2.43
CA LEU A 167 -22.21 9.02 -1.30
C LEU A 167 -23.62 9.05 -0.66
N SER A 168 -24.62 8.41 -1.27
CA SER A 168 -26.01 8.40 -0.80
C SER A 168 -26.47 7.09 -0.14
N CYS A 169 -25.59 6.08 -0.03
CA CYS A 169 -25.94 4.78 0.55
C CYS A 169 -25.50 4.66 2.02
N SER A 170 -26.33 4.01 2.86
CA SER A 170 -25.93 3.55 4.20
C SER A 170 -24.80 2.51 4.10
N GLU A 171 -24.01 2.33 5.18
CA GLU A 171 -22.84 1.44 5.20
C GLU A 171 -23.15 0.00 4.72
N ASP A 172 -24.30 -0.55 5.11
CA ASP A 172 -24.73 -1.89 4.67
C ASP A 172 -25.10 -1.93 3.18
N GLY A 173 -25.77 -0.90 2.67
CA GLY A 173 -26.09 -0.77 1.24
C GLY A 173 -24.86 -0.53 0.37
N LEU A 174 -23.82 0.10 0.93
CA LEU A 174 -22.55 0.32 0.27
C LEU A 174 -21.80 -1.00 0.07
N ASN A 175 -21.72 -1.86 1.09
CA ASN A 175 -21.05 -3.16 1.00
C ASN A 175 -21.69 -4.08 -0.05
N THR A 176 -23.03 -4.12 -0.13
CA THR A 176 -23.73 -4.96 -1.12
C THR A 176 -23.53 -4.46 -2.56
N LYS A 177 -23.52 -3.13 -2.77
CA LYS A 177 -23.25 -2.53 -4.09
C LYS A 177 -21.79 -2.70 -4.52
N ILE A 178 -20.85 -2.64 -3.57
CA ILE A 178 -19.42 -2.86 -3.83
C ILE A 178 -19.17 -4.31 -4.29
N ILE A 179 -19.78 -5.30 -3.63
CA ILE A 179 -19.64 -6.72 -3.98
C ILE A 179 -20.21 -7.00 -5.37
N SER A 180 -21.42 -6.51 -5.67
CA SER A 180 -22.05 -6.73 -6.98
C SER A 180 -21.28 -6.07 -8.13
N HIS A 181 -20.72 -4.87 -7.91
CA HIS A 181 -19.93 -4.18 -8.92
C HIS A 181 -18.54 -4.81 -9.12
N TYR A 182 -17.94 -5.40 -8.08
CA TYR A 182 -16.72 -6.20 -8.17
C TYR A 182 -16.92 -7.51 -8.95
N ASP A 183 -18.04 -8.20 -8.73
CA ASP A 183 -18.35 -9.43 -9.47
C ASP A 183 -18.60 -9.15 -10.96
N ASN A 184 -19.22 -8.02 -11.27
CA ASN A 184 -19.46 -7.59 -12.65
C ASN A 184 -18.17 -7.17 -13.38
N SER A 185 -17.22 -6.53 -12.70
CA SER A 185 -15.93 -6.16 -13.30
C SER A 185 -15.05 -7.38 -13.57
N LYS A 186 -15.05 -8.38 -12.68
CA LYS A 186 -14.39 -9.67 -12.92
C LYS A 186 -14.98 -10.44 -14.11
N LYS A 187 -16.30 -10.42 -14.28
CA LYS A 187 -16.96 -11.04 -15.44
C LYS A 187 -16.53 -10.38 -16.76
N THR A 188 -16.44 -9.05 -16.79
CA THR A 188 -15.99 -8.32 -18.00
C THR A 188 -14.51 -8.50 -18.30
N GLU A 189 -13.65 -8.64 -17.28
CA GLU A 189 -12.23 -8.96 -17.50
C GLU A 189 -12.00 -10.40 -17.99
N LYS A 190 -12.77 -11.36 -17.49
CA LYS A 190 -12.74 -12.75 -17.98
C LYS A 190 -13.13 -12.79 -19.47
N GLN A 191 -14.23 -12.13 -19.83
CA GLN A 191 -14.66 -12.00 -21.24
C GLN A 191 -13.59 -11.33 -22.12
N LYS A 192 -12.91 -10.29 -21.64
CA LYS A 192 -11.81 -9.64 -22.37
C LYS A 192 -10.58 -10.52 -22.53
N LYS A 193 -10.25 -11.36 -21.54
CA LYS A 193 -9.15 -12.34 -21.63
C LYS A 193 -9.48 -13.46 -22.62
N ASP A 194 -10.73 -13.90 -22.66
CA ASP A 194 -11.19 -14.94 -23.59
C ASP A 194 -11.23 -14.41 -25.03
N PHE A 195 -11.66 -13.16 -25.26
CA PHE A 195 -11.56 -12.50 -26.57
C PHE A 195 -10.11 -12.38 -27.07
N ARG A 196 -9.16 -12.01 -26.21
CA ARG A 196 -7.73 -11.90 -26.59
C ARG A 196 -7.09 -13.25 -26.90
N LYS A 197 -7.56 -14.34 -26.27
CA LYS A 197 -7.12 -15.70 -26.60
C LYS A 197 -7.66 -16.13 -27.96
N HIS A 198 -8.92 -15.81 -28.26
CA HIS A 198 -9.55 -16.12 -29.54
C HIS A 198 -8.88 -15.37 -30.72
N ASP A 199 -8.55 -14.10 -30.51
CA ASP A 199 -7.90 -13.25 -31.51
C ASP A 199 -6.43 -13.67 -31.79
N LYS A 200 -5.73 -14.20 -30.77
CA LYS A 200 -4.40 -14.82 -30.94
C LYS A 200 -4.47 -16.16 -31.68
N TYR A 201 -5.51 -16.95 -31.47
CA TYR A 201 -5.70 -18.24 -32.17
C TYR A 201 -6.00 -18.02 -33.66
N GLN A 202 -6.86 -17.05 -34.01
CA GLN A 202 -7.15 -16.70 -35.41
C GLN A 202 -5.94 -16.12 -36.15
N LYS A 203 -5.08 -15.33 -35.48
CA LYS A 203 -3.84 -14.82 -36.08
C LYS A 203 -2.76 -15.90 -36.25
N GLY A 204 -2.80 -16.97 -35.46
CA GLY A 204 -1.89 -18.12 -35.60
C GLY A 204 -2.25 -19.06 -36.75
N GLN A 205 -3.52 -19.12 -37.16
CA GLN A 205 -3.98 -19.96 -38.28
C GLN A 205 -3.77 -19.33 -39.66
N ASN A 206 -3.58 -18.02 -39.75
CA ASN A 206 -3.30 -17.31 -41.02
C ASN A 206 -1.80 -17.25 -41.38
N MET A 207 -0.94 -18.00 -40.67
CA MET A 207 0.51 -18.09 -40.95
C MET A 207 0.98 -19.52 -41.29
N LEU A 208 0.06 -20.40 -41.70
CA LEU A 208 0.35 -21.73 -42.25
C LEU A 208 -0.14 -21.82 -43.70
#